data_AF-A0A5K7ZIW3-F1
#
_entry.id   AF-A0A5K7ZIW3-F1
#
_cell.length_a   1.000
_cell.length_b   1.000
_cell.length_c   1.000
_cell.angle_alpha   90.00
_cell.angle_beta   90.00
_cell.angle_gamma   90.00
#
_symmetry.space_group_name_H-M   'P 1'
#
loop_
_entity.id
_entity.type
_entity.pdbx_description
1 polymer ?
#
loop_
_entity_poly.entity_id
_entity_poly.type
_entity_poly.pdbx_seq_one_letter_code
_entity_poly.pdbx_strand_id
1 'polypeptide(L)' 'MQFYLTALDRKVRQEDENPSIGIILCKEKSRTIVEYALHDARKPIGVATYEITKTLPKELKGQLPQPEDIVALLEGIEK' A
#
# COMPACT_ATOMS: atom_id res chain seq x y z
N MET A 1 11.00 6.75 -4.37
CA MET A 1 9.55 6.57 -4.55
C MET A 1 8.95 7.48 -5.62
N GLN A 2 9.34 8.75 -5.69
CA GLN A 2 8.92 9.70 -6.73
C GLN A 2 9.02 9.14 -8.17
N PHE A 3 10.10 8.40 -8.45
CA PHE A 3 10.30 7.72 -9.74
C PHE A 3 9.13 6.78 -10.09
N TYR A 4 8.79 5.84 -9.20
CA TYR A 4 7.74 4.84 -9.46
C TYR A 4 6.38 5.48 -9.68
N LEU A 5 6.00 6.45 -8.83
CA LEU A 5 4.74 7.18 -9.02
C LEU A 5 4.74 8.01 -10.31
N THR A 6 5.91 8.49 -10.77
CA THR A 6 6.02 9.20 -12.06
C THR A 6 5.93 8.24 -13.23
N ALA A 7 6.53 7.07 -13.12
CA ALA A 7 6.41 6.04 -14.14
C ALA A 7 4.96 5.55 -14.26
N LEU A 8 4.28 5.31 -13.14
CA LEU A 8 2.89 4.85 -13.12
C LEU A 8 1.95 5.90 -13.74
N ASP A 9 2.06 7.16 -13.31
CA ASP A 9 1.26 8.27 -13.87
C ASP A 9 1.47 8.51 -15.36
N ARG A 10 2.64 8.15 -15.91
CA ARG A 10 2.98 8.36 -17.32
C ARG A 10 2.70 7.16 -18.22
N LYS A 11 2.76 5.95 -17.67
CA LYS A 11 2.72 4.72 -18.48
C LYS A 11 1.42 3.94 -18.34
N VAL A 12 0.72 4.09 -17.21
CA VAL A 12 -0.42 3.22 -16.86
C VAL A 12 -1.68 4.04 -16.56
N ARG A 13 -1.54 5.19 -15.89
CA ARG A 13 -2.68 6.01 -15.49
C ARG A 13 -3.53 6.45 -16.69
N GLN A 14 -4.84 6.28 -16.56
CA GLN A 14 -5.85 6.67 -17.55
C GLN A 14 -6.23 8.16 -17.41
N GLU A 15 -6.94 8.71 -18.39
CA GLU A 15 -7.25 10.15 -18.44
C GLU A 15 -8.18 10.61 -17.31
N ASP A 16 -9.09 9.74 -16.87
CA ASP A 16 -10.07 9.99 -15.82
C ASP A 16 -9.60 9.60 -14.41
N GLU A 17 -8.39 9.07 -14.28
CA GLU A 17 -7.82 8.66 -13.00
C GLU A 17 -7.09 9.79 -12.27
N ASN A 18 -7.22 9.81 -10.95
CA ASN A 18 -6.46 10.70 -10.07
C ASN A 18 -4.94 10.37 -10.10
N PRO A 19 -4.07 11.33 -9.72
CA PRO A 19 -2.64 11.06 -9.58
C PRO A 19 -2.36 9.90 -8.62
N SER A 20 -1.34 9.10 -8.93
CA SER A 20 -0.94 7.95 -8.11
C SER A 20 -0.50 8.36 -6.70
N ILE A 21 -0.90 7.57 -5.70
CA ILE A 21 -0.51 7.73 -4.30
C ILE A 21 0.48 6.64 -3.92
N GLY A 22 1.59 7.02 -3.28
CA GLY A 22 2.53 6.08 -2.70
C GLY A 22 2.14 5.68 -1.29
N ILE A 23 2.24 4.40 -0.96
CA ILE A 23 2.10 3.90 0.42
C ILE A 23 3.37 3.13 0.76
N ILE A 24 3.97 3.47 1.91
CA ILE A 24 5.09 2.74 2.49
C ILE A 24 4.59 2.06 3.76
N LEU A 25 4.70 0.74 3.80
CA LEU A 25 4.40 -0.07 4.97
C LEU A 25 5.71 -0.41 5.69
N CYS A 26 5.84 0.01 6.94
CA CYS A 26 7.02 -0.25 7.76
C CYS A 26 6.66 -1.09 8.99
N LYS A 27 7.59 -1.92 9.46
CA LYS A 27 7.39 -2.62 10.75
C LYS A 27 7.32 -1.62 11.92
N GLU A 28 8.11 -0.56 11.82
CA GLU A 28 8.17 0.54 12.77
C GLU A 28 8.45 1.84 12.00
N LYS A 29 8.05 2.97 12.57
CA LYS A 29 8.35 4.28 11.98
C LYS A 29 8.78 5.28 13.04
N SER A 30 9.83 6.03 12.75
CA SER A 30 10.19 7.23 13.51
C SER A 30 9.66 8.44 12.75
N ARG A 31 8.80 9.24 13.40
CA ARG A 31 8.19 10.43 12.80
C ARG A 31 9.24 11.39 12.26
N THR A 32 10.29 11.66 13.03
CA THR A 32 11.40 12.54 12.62
C THR A 32 12.08 12.03 11.36
N ILE A 33 12.44 10.75 11.31
CA ILE A 33 13.11 10.17 10.13
C ILE A 33 12.21 10.28 8.90
N VAL A 34 10.92 9.98 9.04
CA VAL A 34 9.94 10.06 7.95
C VAL A 34 9.80 11.50 7.45
N GLU A 35 9.67 12.48 8.35
CA GLU A 35 9.56 13.90 7.99
C GLU A 35 10.80 14.36 7.20
N TYR A 36 12.01 14.06 7.66
CA TYR A 36 13.23 14.44 6.94
C TYR A 36 13.39 13.68 5.62
N ALA A 37 13.08 12.38 5.58
CA ALA A 37 13.24 11.58 4.37
C ALA A 37 12.25 11.95 3.26
N LEU A 38 11.06 12.42 3.62
CA LEU A 38 10.00 12.78 2.69
C LEU A 38 9.82 14.31 2.53
N HIS A 39 10.64 15.13 3.17
CA HIS A 39 10.53 16.59 3.14
C HIS A 39 10.44 17.15 1.70
N ASP A 40 11.28 16.64 0.79
CA ASP A 40 11.32 17.11 -0.61
C ASP A 40 10.44 16.27 -1.56
N ALA A 41 9.65 15.34 -1.02
CA ALA A 41 8.75 14.53 -1.83
C ALA A 41 7.56 15.37 -2.31
N ARG A 42 7.44 15.54 -3.63
CA ARG A 42 6.38 16.36 -4.23
C ARG A 42 5.09 15.59 -4.52
N LYS A 43 5.17 14.26 -4.64
CA LYS A 43 3.99 13.39 -4.83
C LYS A 43 3.45 12.91 -3.49
N PRO A 44 2.14 12.64 -3.39
CA PRO A 44 1.53 12.15 -2.16
C PRO A 44 2.11 10.77 -1.79
N ILE A 45 2.74 10.69 -0.62
CA ILE A 45 3.27 9.46 -0.05
C ILE A 45 2.80 9.33 1.40
N GLY A 46 2.08 8.27 1.71
CA GLY A 46 1.69 7.88 3.06
C GLY A 46 2.66 6.87 3.67
N VAL A 47 2.92 6.97 4.97
CA VAL A 47 3.74 6.01 5.72
C VAL A 47 2.93 5.44 6.89
N ALA A 48 2.70 4.14 6.85
CA ALA A 48 1.94 3.42 7.87
C ALA A 48 2.78 2.27 8.45
N THR A 49 2.50 1.95 9.71
CA THR A 49 3.04 0.74 10.34
C THR A 49 2.08 -0.41 10.12
N TYR A 50 2.62 -1.63 10.04
CA TYR A 50 1.81 -2.84 10.00
C TYR A 50 2.10 -3.71 11.22
N GLU A 51 1.12 -4.54 11.57
CA GLU A 51 1.24 -5.55 12.60
C GLU A 51 0.96 -6.91 11.97
N ILE A 52 1.77 -7.91 12.33
CA ILE A 52 1.54 -9.30 11.91
C ILE A 52 0.85 -10.01 13.06
N THR A 53 -0.36 -10.48 12.81
CA THR A 53 -1.11 -11.31 13.76
C THR A 53 -1.24 -12.72 13.22
N LYS A 54 -1.26 -13.71 14.13
CA LYS A 54 -1.52 -15.11 13.75
C LYS A 54 -3.01 -15.39 13.55
N THR A 55 -3.86 -14.56 14.11
CA THR A 55 -5.31 -14.68 14.07
C THR A 55 -5.92 -13.33 13.69
N LEU A 56 -7.05 -13.38 12.98
CA LEU A 56 -7.74 -12.18 12.56
C LEU A 56 -8.29 -11.41 13.79
N PRO A 57 -7.96 -10.12 13.97
CA PRO A 57 -8.53 -9.31 15.05
C PRO A 57 -10.06 -9.30 15.00
N LYS A 58 -10.69 -9.28 16.17
CA LYS A 58 -12.15 -9.41 16.28
C LYS A 58 -12.89 -8.26 15.59
N GLU A 59 -12.26 -7.08 15.57
CA GLU A 59 -12.75 -5.83 15.00
C GLU A 59 -12.87 -5.92 13.47
N LEU A 60 -12.05 -6.75 12.84
CA LEU A 60 -12.02 -6.96 11.39
C LEU A 60 -12.81 -8.19 10.94
N LYS A 61 -13.49 -8.87 11.89
CA LYS A 61 -14.25 -10.08 11.59
C LYS A 61 -15.40 -9.74 10.62
N GLY A 62 -15.46 -10.47 9.50
CA GLY A 62 -16.46 -10.24 8.45
C GLY A 62 -16.14 -9.11 7.48
N GLN A 63 -15.03 -8.39 7.66
CA GLN A 63 -14.54 -7.40 6.69
C GLN A 63 -13.58 -7.99 5.65
N LEU A 64 -13.05 -9.19 5.93
CA LEU A 64 -12.14 -9.88 5.03
C LEU A 64 -12.80 -11.15 4.47
N PRO A 65 -12.45 -11.52 3.23
CA PRO A 65 -12.89 -12.76 2.60
C PRO A 65 -12.46 -14.00 3.41
N GLN A 66 -13.11 -15.14 3.17
CA GLN A 66 -12.74 -16.38 3.85
C GLN A 66 -11.38 -16.88 3.33
N PRO A 67 -10.64 -17.68 4.13
CA PRO A 67 -9.35 -18.22 3.71
C PRO A 67 -9.40 -18.94 2.35
N GLU A 68 -10.48 -19.66 2.06
CA GLU A 68 -10.68 -20.40 0.82
C GLU A 68 -10.77 -19.45 -0.40
N ASP A 69 -11.47 -18.32 -0.24
CA ASP A 69 -11.60 -17.30 -1.28
C ASP A 69 -10.24 -16.63 -1.57
N ILE A 70 -9.42 -16.41 -0.53
CA ILE A 70 -8.08 -15.83 -0.69
C ILE A 70 -7.19 -16.77 -1.50
N VAL A 71 -7.20 -18.07 -1.21
CA VAL A 71 -6.41 -19.06 -1.97
C VAL A 71 -6.82 -19.06 -3.44
N ALA A 72 -8.12 -19.10 -3.73
CA ALA A 72 -8.64 -19.09 -5.10
C ALA A 72 -8.22 -17.83 -5.88
N LEU A 73 -8.21 -16.65 -5.23
CA LEU A 73 -7.77 -15.40 -5.86
C LEU A 73 -6.27 -15.42 -6.19
N LEU A 74 -5.43 -16.01 -5.34
CA LEU A 74 -3.98 -16.08 -5.56
C LEU A 74 -3.62 -17.03 -6.70
N GLU A 75 -4.29 -18.17 -6.83
CA GLU A 75 -4.09 -19.10 -7.96
C GLU A 75 -4.36 -18.46 -9.33
N GLY A 76 -5.23 -17.45 -9.38
CA GLY A 76 -5.53 -16.70 -10.59
C GLY A 76 -4.46 -15.69 -11.01
N ILE A 77 -3.55 -15.31 -10.10
CA ILE A 77 -2.50 -14.29 -10.34
C ILE A 77 -1.20 -14.92 -10.87
N GLU A 78 -1.00 -16.23 -10.65
CA GLU A 78 0.21 -16.96 -11.11
C GLU A 78 0.16 -17.44 -12.58
N LYS A 79 -0.86 -17.05 -13.35
CA LYS A 79 -0.98 -17.32 -14.80
C LYS A 79 -0.63 -16.11 -15.65
#